data_AF-A0A443S3L0-F1
#
_entry.id   AF-A0A443S3L0-F1
#
_cell.length_a   1.000
_cell.length_b   1.000
_cell.length_c   1.000
_cell.angle_alpha   90.00
_cell.angle_beta   90.00
_cell.angle_gamma   90.00
#
_symmetry.space_group_name_H-M   'P 1'
#
loop_
_entity.id
_entity.type
_entity.pdbx_description
1 polymer ?
#
loop_
_entity_poly.entity_id
_entity_poly.type
_entity_poly.pdbx_seq_one_letter_code
_entity_poly.pdbx_strand_id
1 'polypeptide(L)' 'MPVKVKTPKVILLDIEGTTTSIRFVSEKLFPAIRANIRDYLQ' A
#
# COMPACT_ATOMS: atom_id res chain seq x y z
N MET A 1 -15.07 31.84 8.08
CA MET A 1 -13.81 31.76 8.87
C MET A 1 -13.06 30.50 8.44
N PRO A 2 -11.78 30.56 8.05
CA PRO A 2 -11.01 29.36 7.72
C PRO A 2 -10.62 28.61 9.00
N VAL A 3 -10.84 27.29 9.01
CA VAL A 3 -10.40 26.42 10.11
C VAL A 3 -8.89 26.23 10.00
N LYS A 4 -8.14 26.63 11.03
CA LYS A 4 -6.68 26.49 11.08
C LYS A 4 -6.34 25.12 11.66
N VAL A 5 -5.94 24.17 10.82
CA VAL A 5 -5.51 22.83 11.26
C VAL A 5 -4.10 22.92 11.86
N LYS A 6 -3.93 22.42 13.08
CA LYS A 6 -2.61 22.34 13.75
C LYS A 6 -1.77 21.21 13.15
N THR A 7 -0.45 21.31 13.25
CA THR A 7 0.45 20.25 12.80
C THR A 7 0.13 18.92 13.50
N PRO A 8 -0.12 17.83 12.76
CA PRO A 8 -0.41 16.55 13.34
C PRO A 8 0.84 15.96 14.03
N LYS A 9 0.65 15.29 15.17
CA LYS A 9 1.73 14.57 15.87
C LYS A 9 2.09 13.25 15.19
N VAL A 10 1.14 12.68 14.45
CA VAL A 10 1.25 11.39 13.76
C VAL A 10 0.54 11.51 12.42
N ILE A 11 1.12 10.90 11.39
CA ILE A 11 0.49 10.75 10.08
C ILE A 11 0.30 9.24 9.86
N LEU A 12 -0.96 8.83 9.70
CA LEU A 12 -1.30 7.47 9.30
C LEU A 12 -1.49 7.46 7.79
N LEU A 13 -0.84 6.52 7.11
CA LEU A 13 -0.87 6.40 5.67
C LEU A 13 -1.39 5.03 5.28
N ASP A 14 -2.28 5.04 4.29
CA ASP A 14 -2.65 3.85 3.54
C ASP A 14 -1.56 3.49 2.52
N ILE A 15 -1.61 2.27 2.01
CA ILE A 15 -0.60 1.72 1.11
C ILE A 15 -1.06 1.82 -0.34
N GLU A 16 -2.01 0.98 -0.74
CA GLU A 16 -2.40 0.82 -2.15
C GLU A 16 -3.21 2.01 -2.65
N GLY A 17 -2.73 2.65 -3.72
CA GLY A 17 -3.35 3.86 -4.27
C GLY A 17 -3.04 5.14 -3.48
N THR A 18 -2.34 5.04 -2.35
CA THR A 18 -1.95 6.18 -1.52
C THR A 18 -0.43 6.40 -1.53
N THR A 19 0.34 5.50 -0.92
CA THR A 19 1.81 5.58 -0.91
C THR A 19 2.45 4.68 -1.97
N THR A 20 1.70 3.71 -2.47
CA THR A 20 2.14 2.73 -3.48
C THR A 20 1.14 2.68 -4.62
N SER A 21 1.63 2.63 -5.86
CA SER A 21 0.75 2.52 -7.04
C SER A 21 -0.17 1.31 -6.95
N ILE A 22 -1.46 1.52 -7.18
CA ILE A 22 -2.44 0.43 -7.29
C ILE A 22 -2.05 -0.59 -8.37
N ARG A 23 -1.38 -0.14 -9.44
CA ARG A 23 -0.86 -1.03 -10.49
C ARG A 23 0.31 -1.89 -10.00
N PHE A 24 1.14 -1.39 -9.10
CA PHE A 24 2.23 -2.20 -8.55
C PHE A 24 1.68 -3.38 -7.76
N VAL A 25 0.70 -3.14 -6.88
CA VAL A 25 0.09 -4.20 -6.07
C VAL A 25 -0.61 -5.23 -6.96
N SER A 26 -1.46 -4.76 -7.89
CA SER A 26 -2.26 -5.63 -8.77
C SER A 26 -1.45 -6.35 -9.85
N GLU A 27 -0.50 -5.69 -10.50
CA GLU A 27 0.20 -6.21 -11.68
C GLU A 27 1.61 -6.76 -11.38
N LYS A 28 2.19 -6.48 -10.20
CA LYS A 28 3.53 -6.95 -9.83
C LYS A 28 3.50 -7.81 -8.57
N LEU A 29 2.99 -7.28 -7.46
CA LEU A 29 3.05 -7.96 -6.17
C LEU A 29 2.22 -9.25 -6.17
N PHE A 30 0.93 -9.17 -6.51
CA PHE A 30 0.09 -10.38 -6.53
C PHE A 30 0.58 -11.44 -7.53
N PRO A 31 0.95 -11.10 -8.79
CA PRO A 31 1.50 -12.09 -9.72
C PRO A 31 2.77 -12.77 -9.21
N ALA A 32 3.68 -12.01 -8.59
CA ALA A 32 4.91 -12.58 -8.01
C ALA A 32 4.60 -13.61 -6.91
N ILE A 33 3.67 -13.31 -6.01
CA ILE A 33 3.26 -14.27 -4.97
C ILE A 33 2.64 -15.53 -5.59
N ARG A 34 1.72 -15.37 -6.55
CA ARG A 34 1.07 -16.53 -7.21
C ARG A 34 2.07 -17.43 -7.93
N ALA A 35 3.09 -16.85 -8.56
CA ALA A 35 4.12 -17.62 -9.27
C ALA A 35 4.96 -18.52 -8.34
N ASN A 36 5.15 -18.11 -7.09
CA ASN A 36 6.02 -18.78 -6.12
C ASN A 36 5.22 -19.46 -4.99
N ILE A 37 3.88 -19.51 -5.08
CA ILE A 37 3.03 -19.91 -3.95
C ILE A 37 3.27 -21.35 -3.49
N ARG A 38 3.68 -22.23 -4.40
CA ARG A 38 4.00 -23.62 -4.06
C ARG A 38 5.25 -23.70 -3.19
N ASP A 39 6.26 -22.89 -3.48
CA ASP A 39 7.52 -22.89 -2.73
C ASP A 39 7.33 -22.33 -1.32
N TYR A 40 6.36 -21.43 -1.12
CA TYR A 40 6.00 -20.91 0.21
C TYR A 40 5.16 -21.88 1.06
N LEU A 41 4.55 -22.89 0.45
CA LEU A 41 3.63 -23.83 1.10
C LEU A 41 4.19 -25.26 1.25
N GLN A 42 5.46 -25.46 0.89
CA GLN A 42 6.22 -26.68 1.21
C GLN A 42 6.57 -26.72 2.70
#